data_AF-A0A8J3R7K8-F1
#
_entry.id   AF-A0A8J3R7K8-F1
#
_cell.length_a   1.000
_cell.length_b   1.000
_cell.length_c   1.000
_cell.angle_alpha   90.00
_cell.angle_beta   90.00
_cell.angle_gamma   90.00
#
_symmetry.space_group_name_H-M   'P 1'
#
loop_
_entity.id
_entity.type
_entity.pdbx_description
1 polymer ?
#
loop_
_entity_poly.entity_id
_entity_poly.type
_entity_poly.pdbx_seq_one_letter_code
_entity_poly.pdbx_strand_id
1 'polypeptide(L)'
;MIVEDEYGRDVDPREMDDDREPEAPELEGEPPVDLGVLTDIHARHLVEGASAEGKEAAQILLEYMPALIAELRQARAELEAWHGRDHRHEYALTPDGDKPGPYSGVNRSIAERAAGDRPDLGTPWERTISTSQWTRYEPSPF
;
A
#
# COMPACT_ATOMS: atom_id res chain seq x y z
N MET A 1 -23.73 -2.55 38.85
CA MET A 1 -25.16 -2.78 39.09
C MET A 1 -25.78 -2.66 37.73
N ILE A 2 -26.16 -3.78 37.13
CA ILE A 2 -26.74 -3.85 35.79
C ILE A 2 -28.26 -3.67 35.96
N VAL A 3 -28.89 -2.89 35.10
CA VAL A 3 -30.34 -2.64 35.13
C VAL A 3 -30.92 -3.19 33.84
N GLU A 4 -31.86 -4.13 33.94
CA GLU A 4 -32.60 -4.63 32.78
C GLU A 4 -33.61 -3.58 32.29
N ASP A 5 -33.61 -3.30 30.98
CA ASP A 5 -34.62 -2.46 30.35
C ASP A 5 -35.95 -3.21 30.11
N GLU A 6 -36.96 -2.50 29.63
CA GLU A 6 -38.32 -3.04 29.38
C GLU A 6 -38.38 -4.10 28.26
N TYR A 7 -37.27 -4.32 27.55
CA TYR A 7 -37.11 -5.33 26.50
C TYR A 7 -36.16 -6.46 26.93
N GLY A 8 -35.75 -6.50 28.20
CA GLY A 8 -34.90 -7.55 28.77
C GLY A 8 -33.43 -7.46 28.34
N ARG A 9 -32.95 -6.27 27.98
CA ARG A 9 -31.51 -6.05 27.74
C ARG A 9 -30.86 -5.56 29.02
N ASP A 10 -29.74 -6.19 29.36
CA ASP A 10 -28.84 -5.75 30.40
C ASP A 10 -28.14 -4.47 29.95
N VAL A 11 -28.53 -3.33 30.51
CA VAL A 11 -27.90 -2.03 30.20
C VAL A 11 -27.01 -1.63 31.37
N ASP A 12 -25.75 -1.29 31.11
CA ASP A 12 -24.89 -0.67 32.12
C ASP A 12 -25.32 0.80 32.26
N PRO A 13 -25.81 1.25 33.42
CA PRO A 13 -26.25 2.63 33.61
C PRO A 13 -25.13 3.67 33.42
N ARG A 14 -23.86 3.26 33.31
CA ARG A 14 -22.73 4.15 32.96
C ARG A 14 -22.65 4.49 31.47
N GLU A 15 -23.32 3.73 30.61
CA GLU A 15 -23.39 3.97 29.16
C GLU A 15 -24.56 4.89 28.79
N MET A 16 -25.49 5.16 29.72
CA MET A 16 -26.65 6.04 29.50
C MET A 16 -26.33 7.54 29.53
N ASP A 17 -25.17 7.93 30.07
CA ASP A 17 -24.67 9.32 30.13
C ASP A 17 -23.64 9.62 29.03
N ASP A 18 -23.45 8.72 28.06
CA ASP A 18 -22.51 8.94 26.95
C ASP A 18 -23.18 9.77 25.84
N ASP A 19 -23.08 11.11 25.94
CA ASP A 19 -23.50 12.09 24.93
C ASP A 19 -22.66 12.03 23.62
N ARG A 20 -21.82 11.02 23.43
CA ARG A 20 -21.05 10.83 22.20
C ARG A 20 -21.99 10.46 21.06
N GLU A 21 -21.89 11.18 19.95
CA GLU A 21 -22.55 10.79 18.69
C GLU A 21 -22.18 9.33 18.37
N PRO A 22 -23.15 8.50 17.92
CA PRO A 22 -22.87 7.14 17.54
C PRO A 22 -21.73 7.13 16.52
N GLU A 23 -20.67 6.38 16.80
CA GLU A 23 -19.56 6.23 15.87
C GLU A 23 -20.13 5.82 14.52
N ALA A 24 -19.78 6.60 13.48
CA ALA A 24 -20.25 6.32 12.13
C ALA A 24 -19.91 4.86 11.81
N PRO A 25 -20.84 4.09 11.24
CA PRO A 25 -20.56 2.70 10.91
C PRO A 25 -19.30 2.65 10.06
N GLU A 26 -18.34 1.84 10.47
CA GLU A 26 -17.19 1.54 9.63
C GLU A 26 -17.74 1.04 8.31
N LEU A 27 -17.50 1.78 7.23
CA LEU A 27 -17.79 1.32 5.89
C LEU A 27 -16.87 0.12 5.67
N GLU A 28 -17.39 -1.09 5.90
CA GLU A 28 -16.75 -2.31 5.42
C GLU A 28 -16.52 -2.10 3.92
N GLY A 29 -15.26 -1.85 3.55
CA GLY A 29 -14.89 -1.67 2.16
C GLY A 29 -15.35 -2.88 1.37
N GLU A 30 -15.94 -2.65 0.20
CA GLU A 30 -16.31 -3.74 -0.69
C GLU A 30 -15.11 -4.69 -0.86
N PRO A 31 -15.34 -6.02 -0.83
CA PRO A 31 -14.26 -6.98 -0.98
C PRO A 31 -13.53 -6.71 -2.31
N PRO A 32 -12.18 -6.78 -2.32
CA PRO A 32 -11.40 -6.48 -3.49
C PRO A 32 -11.80 -7.37 -4.67
N VAL A 33 -11.75 -6.81 -5.88
CA VAL A 33 -12.13 -7.53 -7.09
C VAL A 33 -11.13 -8.66 -7.36
N ASP A 34 -11.60 -9.90 -7.42
CA ASP A 34 -10.75 -11.04 -7.80
C ASP A 34 -10.48 -11.02 -9.31
N LEU A 35 -9.32 -10.46 -9.67
CA LEU A 35 -8.87 -10.38 -11.06
C LEU A 35 -8.67 -11.75 -11.72
N GLY A 36 -8.39 -12.80 -10.94
CA GLY A 36 -8.29 -14.17 -11.45
C GLY A 36 -9.63 -14.67 -11.97
N VAL A 37 -10.68 -14.48 -11.18
CA VAL A 37 -12.06 -14.85 -11.56
C VAL A 37 -12.53 -14.08 -12.80
N LEU A 38 -12.25 -12.77 -12.87
CA LEU A 38 -12.61 -11.98 -14.05
C LEU A 38 -11.83 -12.38 -15.31
N THR A 39 -10.58 -12.83 -15.15
CA THR A 39 -9.78 -13.35 -16.27
C THR A 39 -10.41 -14.62 -16.84
N ASP A 40 -10.88 -15.52 -15.98
CA ASP A 40 -11.56 -16.76 -16.40
C ASP A 40 -12.90 -16.47 -17.09
N ILE A 41 -13.68 -15.51 -16.58
CA ILE A 41 -14.93 -15.07 -17.20
C ILE A 41 -14.66 -14.44 -18.58
N HIS A 42 -13.64 -13.60 -18.69
CA HIS A 42 -13.24 -13.03 -19.97
C HIS A 42 -12.77 -14.09 -20.97
N ALA A 43 -11.98 -15.06 -20.53
CA ALA A 43 -11.58 -16.20 -21.37
C ALA A 43 -12.79 -17.00 -21.86
N ARG A 44 -13.78 -17.24 -21.00
CA ARG A 44 -15.05 -17.89 -21.39
C ARG A 44 -15.78 -17.07 -22.43
N HIS A 45 -15.91 -15.75 -22.25
CA HIS A 45 -16.53 -14.86 -23.23
C HIS A 45 -15.84 -14.94 -24.60
N LEU A 46 -14.51 -14.99 -24.65
CA LEU A 46 -13.76 -15.08 -25.91
C LEU A 46 -14.01 -16.39 -26.66
N VAL A 47 -14.23 -17.49 -25.95
CA VAL A 47 -14.50 -18.81 -26.55
C VAL A 47 -15.97 -18.94 -26.98
N GLU A 48 -16.88 -18.49 -26.11
CA GLU A 48 -18.34 -18.64 -26.27
C GLU A 48 -18.95 -17.56 -27.19
N GLY A 49 -18.31 -16.39 -27.29
CA GLY A 49 -18.70 -15.30 -28.17
C GLY A 49 -20.14 -14.83 -27.98
N ALA A 50 -20.98 -15.04 -29.00
CA ALA A 50 -22.38 -14.62 -29.01
C ALA A 50 -23.36 -15.65 -28.43
N SER A 51 -22.86 -16.77 -27.87
CA SER A 51 -23.69 -17.76 -27.17
C SER A 51 -24.37 -17.13 -25.94
N ALA A 52 -25.32 -17.84 -25.35
CA ALA A 52 -25.96 -17.39 -24.12
C ALA A 52 -24.94 -17.22 -22.98
N GLU A 53 -24.03 -18.18 -22.84
CA GLU A 53 -22.94 -18.17 -21.85
C GLU A 53 -21.94 -17.04 -22.13
N GLY A 54 -21.65 -16.76 -23.40
CA GLY A 54 -20.82 -15.63 -23.80
C GLY A 54 -21.45 -14.27 -23.47
N LYS A 55 -22.77 -14.14 -23.62
CA LYS A 55 -23.51 -12.92 -23.24
C LYS A 55 -23.59 -12.75 -21.72
N GLU A 56 -23.79 -13.84 -20.97
CA GLU A 56 -23.76 -13.82 -19.52
C GLU A 56 -22.38 -13.40 -18.99
N ALA A 57 -21.31 -13.97 -19.54
CA ALA A 57 -19.95 -13.57 -19.21
C ALA A 57 -19.69 -12.08 -19.52
N ALA A 58 -20.17 -11.57 -20.66
CA ALA A 58 -20.06 -10.16 -20.99
C ALA A 58 -20.82 -9.26 -19.99
N GLN A 59 -22.00 -9.69 -19.54
CA GLN A 59 -22.78 -8.94 -18.57
C GLN A 59 -22.10 -8.88 -17.21
N ILE A 60 -21.56 -10.00 -16.73
CA ILE A 60 -20.79 -10.03 -15.48
C ILE A 60 -19.59 -9.08 -15.57
N LEU A 61 -18.83 -9.08 -16.67
CA LEU A 61 -17.71 -8.15 -16.85
C LEU A 61 -18.14 -6.67 -16.79
N LEU A 62 -19.31 -6.34 -17.34
CA LEU A 62 -19.86 -4.98 -17.28
C LEU A 62 -20.29 -4.60 -15.85
N GLU A 63 -20.75 -5.54 -15.04
CA GLU A 63 -21.11 -5.31 -13.63
C GLU A 63 -19.88 -4.99 -12.77
N TYR A 64 -18.74 -5.61 -13.04
CA TYR A 64 -17.48 -5.36 -12.32
C TYR A 64 -16.70 -4.13 -12.83
N MET A 65 -17.04 -3.59 -14.00
CA MET A 65 -16.32 -2.46 -14.59
C MET A 65 -16.20 -1.23 -13.68
N PRO A 66 -17.25 -0.79 -12.96
CA PRO A 66 -17.13 0.34 -12.03
C PRO A 66 -16.11 0.10 -10.91
N ALA A 67 -16.12 -1.10 -10.31
CA ALA A 67 -15.19 -1.48 -9.24
C ALA A 67 -13.73 -1.50 -9.73
N LEU A 68 -13.49 -2.07 -10.92
CA LEU A 68 -12.16 -2.05 -11.56
C LEU A 68 -11.65 -0.63 -11.81
N ILE A 69 -12.52 0.29 -12.25
CA ILE A 69 -12.15 1.69 -12.47
C ILE A 69 -11.82 2.37 -11.14
N ALA A 70 -12.56 2.06 -10.07
CA ALA A 70 -12.30 2.61 -8.74
C ALA A 70 -10.94 2.15 -8.21
N GLU A 71 -10.65 0.84 -8.26
CA GLU A 71 -9.34 0.29 -7.86
C GLU A 71 -8.20 0.89 -8.68
N LEU A 72 -8.36 1.06 -9.99
CA LEU A 72 -7.34 1.68 -10.85
C LEU A 72 -7.08 3.14 -10.45
N ARG A 73 -8.12 3.91 -10.12
CA ARG A 73 -7.97 5.30 -9.65
C ARG A 73 -7.26 5.34 -8.31
N GLN A 74 -7.60 4.45 -7.39
CA GLN A 74 -6.92 4.35 -6.10
C GLN A 74 -5.44 4.00 -6.27
N ALA A 75 -5.13 2.96 -7.06
CA ALA A 75 -3.75 2.57 -7.34
C ALA A 75 -2.92 3.72 -7.97
N ARG A 76 -3.53 4.51 -8.87
CA ARG A 76 -2.88 5.70 -9.44
C ARG A 76 -2.62 6.77 -8.38
N ALA A 77 -3.60 7.06 -7.52
CA ALA A 77 -3.45 8.04 -6.45
C ALA A 77 -2.36 7.61 -5.45
N GLU A 78 -2.30 6.32 -5.12
CA GLU A 78 -1.23 5.77 -4.27
C GLU A 78 0.14 5.89 -4.93
N LEU A 79 0.24 5.58 -6.23
CA LEU A 79 1.49 5.69 -6.98
C LEU A 79 1.98 7.15 -7.09
N GLU A 80 1.07 8.10 -7.35
CA GLU A 80 1.37 9.53 -7.31
C GLU A 80 1.81 9.97 -5.91
N ALA A 81 1.14 9.49 -4.86
CA ALA A 81 1.54 9.76 -3.48
C ALA A 81 2.93 9.19 -3.17
N TRP A 82 3.27 8.00 -3.69
CA TRP A 82 4.60 7.41 -3.56
C TRP A 82 5.67 8.20 -4.32
N HIS A 83 5.39 8.62 -5.56
CA HIS A 83 6.31 9.45 -6.34
C HIS A 83 6.52 10.84 -5.73
N GLY A 84 5.53 11.37 -5.01
CA GLY A 84 5.62 12.62 -4.27
C GLY A 84 6.35 12.51 -2.93
N ARG A 85 6.77 11.32 -2.48
CA ARG A 85 7.53 11.16 -1.24
C ARG A 85 9.03 11.37 -1.51
N ASP A 86 9.61 12.35 -0.81
CA ASP A 86 11.04 12.66 -0.87
C ASP A 86 11.89 11.41 -0.55
N HIS A 87 12.80 11.07 -1.46
CA HIS A 87 13.83 10.07 -1.22
C HIS A 87 14.73 10.53 -0.06
N ARG A 88 15.12 9.61 0.83
CA ARG A 88 16.10 9.92 1.87
C ARG A 88 17.39 9.14 1.66
N HIS A 89 18.52 9.82 1.76
CA HIS A 89 19.83 9.18 1.77
C HIS A 89 20.15 8.72 3.19
N GLU A 90 20.59 7.47 3.34
CA GLU A 90 21.16 6.94 4.57
C GLU A 90 22.64 6.66 4.39
N TYR A 91 23.42 6.99 5.41
CA TYR A 91 24.86 6.84 5.43
C TYR A 91 25.25 5.86 6.54
N ALA A 92 26.30 5.06 6.32
CA ALA A 92 26.83 4.14 7.31
C ALA A 92 28.37 4.08 7.26
N LEU A 93 28.99 3.65 8.35
CA LEU A 93 30.43 3.37 8.41
C LEU A 93 30.69 1.94 8.88
N THR A 94 31.66 1.27 8.26
CA THR A 94 32.17 -0.02 8.74
C THR A 94 33.69 0.00 8.87
N PRO A 95 34.27 -0.48 9.99
CA PRO A 95 35.72 -0.45 10.19
C PRO A 95 36.49 -1.23 9.12
N ASP A 96 35.99 -2.42 8.75
CA ASP A 96 36.71 -3.39 7.93
C ASP A 96 36.27 -3.41 6.46
N GLY A 97 35.35 -2.52 6.06
CA GLY A 97 34.79 -2.49 4.71
C GLY A 97 33.76 -3.58 4.43
N ASP A 98 33.29 -4.29 5.46
CA ASP A 98 32.15 -5.19 5.34
C ASP A 98 30.84 -4.42 5.16
N LYS A 99 29.81 -5.10 4.67
CA LYS A 99 28.48 -4.52 4.45
C LYS A 99 27.89 -4.02 5.79
N PRO A 100 27.34 -2.80 5.85
CA PRO A 100 26.79 -2.24 7.08
C PRO A 100 25.60 -3.03 7.61
N GLY A 101 25.58 -3.23 8.93
CA GLY A 101 24.45 -3.79 9.66
C GLY A 101 23.41 -2.72 10.02
N PRO A 102 22.27 -3.12 10.62
CA PRO A 102 21.15 -2.20 10.92
C PRO A 102 21.51 -1.08 11.91
N TYR A 103 22.61 -1.20 12.65
CA TYR A 103 23.07 -0.23 13.65
C TYR A 103 24.31 0.57 13.23
N SER A 104 24.79 0.41 11.99
CA SER A 104 26.00 1.08 11.48
C SER A 104 25.72 2.50 10.96
N GLY A 105 24.51 3.03 11.18
CA GLY A 105 24.05 4.30 10.63
C GLY A 105 24.80 5.50 11.20
N VAL A 106 25.19 6.42 10.32
CA VAL A 106 25.79 7.72 10.67
C VAL A 106 25.12 8.83 9.86
N ASN A 107 25.39 10.09 10.21
CA ASN A 107 24.98 11.21 9.38
C ASN A 107 25.94 11.43 8.19
N ARG A 108 25.47 12.20 7.21
CA ARG A 108 26.23 12.54 5.99
C ARG A 108 27.61 13.13 6.27
N SER A 109 27.70 14.08 7.20
CA SER A 109 28.96 14.78 7.49
C SER A 109 30.05 13.85 8.04
N ILE A 110 29.68 12.81 8.79
CA ILE A 110 30.62 11.80 9.29
C ILE A 110 31.12 10.91 8.14
N ALA A 111 30.22 10.49 7.24
CA ALA A 111 30.60 9.70 6.07
C ALA A 111 31.50 10.49 5.10
N GLU A 112 31.23 11.79 4.88
CA GLU A 112 32.06 12.67 4.03
C GLU A 112 33.48 12.85 4.59
N ARG A 113 33.62 12.99 5.92
CA ARG A 113 34.94 13.04 6.57
C ARG A 113 35.70 11.73 6.41
N ALA A 114 35.02 10.60 6.58
CA ALA A 114 35.64 9.29 6.40
C ALA A 114 36.10 9.04 4.96
N ALA A 115 35.35 9.53 3.97
CA ALA A 115 35.71 9.46 2.56
C ALA A 115 36.89 10.39 2.19
N GLY A 116 37.07 11.49 2.92
CA GLY A 116 38.04 12.53 2.61
C GLY A 116 39.24 12.55 3.56
N ASP A 117 39.14 13.39 4.59
CA ASP A 117 40.27 13.80 5.43
C ASP A 117 40.55 12.86 6.61
N ARG A 118 39.66 11.89 6.88
CA ARG A 118 39.72 10.98 8.03
C ARG A 118 39.41 9.52 7.66
N PRO A 119 40.22 8.88 6.79
CA PRO A 119 39.99 7.47 6.41
C PRO A 119 40.14 6.48 7.58
N ASP A 120 40.72 6.93 8.71
CA ASP A 120 40.80 6.17 9.96
C ASP A 120 39.43 5.91 10.61
N LEU A 121 38.38 6.61 10.20
CA LEU A 121 37.01 6.43 10.69
C LEU A 121 36.31 5.18 10.11
N GLY A 122 36.89 4.56 9.09
CA GLY A 122 36.35 3.36 8.43
C GLY A 122 35.83 3.62 7.03
N THR A 123 35.28 2.58 6.41
CA THR A 123 34.75 2.59 5.05
C THR A 123 33.33 3.19 5.03
N PRO A 124 33.09 4.29 4.30
CA PRO A 124 31.77 4.89 4.17
C PRO A 124 30.88 4.15 3.16
N TRP A 125 29.59 4.08 3.49
CA TRP A 125 28.53 3.53 2.66
C TRP A 125 27.38 4.52 2.54
N GLU A 126 26.74 4.56 1.38
CA GLU A 126 25.53 5.32 1.13
C GLU A 126 24.47 4.41 0.50
N ARG A 127 23.21 4.60 0.89
CA ARG A 127 22.07 4.08 0.14
C ARG A 127 21.01 5.15 0.01
N THR A 128 20.42 5.24 -1.17
CA THR A 128 19.15 5.94 -1.34
C THR A 128 18.05 5.01 -0.83
N ILE A 129 17.41 5.38 0.26
CA ILE A 129 16.11 4.80 0.57
C ILE A 129 15.10 5.52 -0.28
N SER A 130 14.78 4.89 -1.40
CA SER A 130 13.54 5.18 -2.09
C SER A 130 12.40 4.71 -1.22
N THR A 131 11.56 5.64 -0.80
CA THR A 131 10.23 5.27 -0.35
C THR A 131 9.37 4.94 -1.59
N SER A 132 9.56 5.61 -2.72
CA SER A 132 8.87 5.32 -3.99
C SER A 132 9.16 3.92 -4.56
N GLN A 133 8.15 3.36 -5.24
CA GLN A 133 8.22 2.05 -5.88
C GLN A 133 9.16 2.04 -7.10
N TRP A 134 9.78 0.89 -7.37
CA TRP A 134 10.65 0.69 -8.54
C TRP A 134 9.84 0.71 -9.83
N THR A 135 10.20 1.60 -10.76
CA THR A 135 9.65 1.64 -12.12
C THR A 135 10.63 1.07 -13.15
N ARG A 136 10.08 0.42 -14.19
CA ARG A 136 10.86 -0.19 -15.28
C ARG A 136 11.49 0.90 -16.14
N TYR A 137 12.79 0.79 -16.40
CA TYR A 137 13.51 1.67 -17.31
C TYR A 137 13.12 1.37 -18.77
N GLU A 138 12.58 2.37 -19.46
CA GLU A 138 12.41 2.36 -20.91
C GLU A 138 13.38 3.38 -21.52
N PRO A 139 14.39 2.95 -22.30
CA PRO A 139 15.30 3.88 -22.96
C PRO A 139 14.53 4.74 -23.96
N SER A 140 14.77 6.05 -23.91
CA SER A 140 14.21 6.99 -24.88
C SER A 140 14.63 6.58 -26.30
N PRO A 141 13.71 6.53 -27.28
CA PRO A 141 13.99 6.06 -28.63
C PRO A 141 14.67 7.15 -29.47
N PHE A 142 15.71 7.80 -28.95
CA PHE A 142 16.53 8.75 -29.72
C PHE A 142 17.98 8.71 -29.23
#